data_AF-M4FIK7-F1
#
_entry.id   AF-M4FIK7-F1
#
_cell.length_a   1.000
_cell.length_b   1.000
_cell.length_c   1.000
_cell.angle_alpha   90.00
_cell.angle_beta   90.00
_cell.angle_gamma   90.00
#
_symmetry.space_group_name_H-M   'P 1'
#
loop_
_entity.id
_entity.type
_entity.pdbx_description
1 polymer ?
#
loop_
_entity_poly.entity_id
_entity_poly.type
_entity_poly.pdbx_seq_one_letter_code
_entity_poly.pdbx_strand_id
1 'polypeptide(L)'
;MQNPQAIPGLFPPGLVPIDLVKCWSSLFTVQGCVLAISNSFFSGKFENVEAACCKVFSTLDANCWPHMFPLNPFFPPLLKDNCSRIIPNSPAHN
;
A
#
# COMPACT_ATOMS: atom_id res chain seq x y z
N MET A 1 3.59 23.66 3.83
CA MET A 1 4.86 22.91 3.89
C MET A 1 5.06 22.25 2.53
N GLN A 2 5.98 22.77 1.72
CA GLN A 2 6.22 22.32 0.34
C GLN A 2 6.81 20.90 0.30
N ASN A 3 6.25 20.05 -0.58
CA ASN A 3 6.84 18.77 -0.97
C ASN A 3 8.18 19.04 -1.69
N PRO A 4 9.35 18.55 -1.23
CA PRO A 4 10.66 18.90 -1.80
C PRO A 4 10.98 18.32 -3.19
N GLN A 5 10.01 17.71 -3.88
CA GLN A 5 10.29 16.76 -4.97
C GLN A 5 9.81 17.21 -6.36
N ALA A 6 9.36 18.46 -6.54
CA ALA A 6 8.95 18.95 -7.85
C ALA A 6 9.74 20.20 -8.24
N ILE A 7 10.92 20.01 -8.85
CA ILE A 7 11.52 21.04 -9.70
C ILE A 7 10.80 20.94 -11.05
N PRO A 8 9.96 21.91 -11.43
CA PRO A 8 9.20 21.83 -12.68
C PRO A 8 10.17 21.77 -13.87
N GLY A 9 10.10 20.70 -14.68
CA GLY A 9 10.79 20.60 -15.96
C GLY A 9 12.11 19.80 -16.01
N LEU A 10 12.58 19.22 -14.90
CA LEU A 10 13.83 18.43 -14.91
C LEU A 10 13.64 16.95 -15.29
N PHE A 11 12.45 16.39 -15.04
CA PHE A 11 12.20 14.97 -15.25
C PHE A 11 11.10 14.75 -16.30
N PRO A 12 11.33 13.90 -17.31
CA PRO A 12 10.28 13.45 -18.21
C PRO A 12 9.08 12.89 -17.42
N PRO A 13 7.84 13.02 -17.93
CA PRO A 13 6.68 12.35 -17.34
C PRO A 13 6.97 10.85 -17.21
N GLY A 14 7.09 10.35 -15.97
CA GLY A 14 7.43 8.95 -15.67
C GLY A 14 8.81 8.71 -15.03
N LEU A 15 9.67 9.72 -14.91
CA LEU A 15 10.99 9.63 -14.24
C LEU A 15 11.06 10.39 -12.91
N VAL A 16 9.91 10.74 -12.32
CA VAL A 16 9.90 11.33 -10.97
C VAL A 16 10.41 10.26 -10.01
N PRO A 17 11.48 10.54 -9.24
CA PRO A 17 11.97 9.60 -8.23
C PRO A 17 10.84 9.27 -7.27
N ILE A 18 10.42 8.00 -7.22
CA ILE A 18 9.44 7.56 -6.25
C ILE A 18 10.11 7.51 -4.88
N ASP A 19 9.58 8.32 -3.99
CA ASP A 19 10.00 8.36 -2.59
C ASP A 19 9.45 7.12 -1.88
N LEU A 20 10.23 6.03 -1.94
CA LEU A 20 9.87 4.73 -1.37
C LEU A 20 9.55 4.86 0.13
N VAL A 21 10.26 5.74 0.85
CA VAL A 21 9.99 6.02 2.26
C VAL A 21 8.56 6.52 2.45
N LYS A 22 8.08 7.44 1.60
CA LYS A 22 6.69 7.90 1.65
C LYS A 22 5.69 6.77 1.35
N CYS A 23 5.99 5.89 0.39
CA CYS A 23 5.13 4.75 0.05
C CYS A 23 4.93 3.79 1.24
N TRP A 24 5.97 3.55 2.05
CA TRP A 24 5.86 2.69 3.24
C TRP A 24 5.41 3.44 4.49
N SER A 25 5.63 4.76 4.58
CA SER A 25 5.37 5.57 5.78
C SER A 25 3.93 5.42 6.27
N SER A 26 2.96 5.41 5.37
CA SER A 26 1.55 5.23 5.74
C SER A 26 1.33 3.89 6.45
N LEU A 27 1.94 2.80 5.99
CA LEU A 27 1.76 1.47 6.59
C LEU A 27 2.32 1.40 8.02
N PHE A 28 3.38 2.14 8.33
CA PHE A 28 3.93 2.23 9.68
C PHE A 28 3.01 2.94 10.69
N THR A 29 1.97 3.66 10.22
CA THR A 29 0.97 4.26 11.12
C THR A 29 0.09 3.22 11.82
N VAL A 30 0.03 2.00 11.27
CA VAL A 30 -0.69 0.87 11.88
C VAL A 30 0.35 -0.14 12.36
N GLN A 31 0.43 -0.32 13.67
CA GLN A 31 1.36 -1.25 14.28
C GLN A 31 1.19 -2.66 13.69
N GLY A 32 2.29 -3.29 13.28
CA GLY A 32 2.29 -4.63 12.71
C GLY A 32 1.83 -4.73 11.25
N CYS A 33 1.32 -3.67 10.62
CA CYS A 33 0.80 -3.74 9.25
C CYS A 33 1.88 -4.10 8.22
N VAL A 34 3.08 -3.52 8.33
CA VAL A 34 4.21 -3.86 7.46
C VAL A 34 4.58 -5.33 7.61
N LEU A 35 4.67 -5.83 8.84
CA LEU A 35 4.98 -7.24 9.11
C LEU A 35 3.90 -8.17 8.57
N ALA A 36 2.62 -7.83 8.75
CA ALA A 36 1.50 -8.59 8.20
C ALA A 36 1.56 -8.67 6.66
N ILE A 37 1.81 -7.54 5.99
CA ILE A 37 1.97 -7.47 4.54
C ILE A 37 3.17 -8.30 4.07
N SER A 38 4.32 -8.18 4.75
CA SER A 38 5.51 -8.98 4.43
C SER A 38 5.25 -10.48 4.58
N ASN A 39 4.62 -10.89 5.69
CA ASN A 39 4.27 -12.29 5.91
C ASN A 39 3.27 -12.78 4.86
N SER A 40 2.28 -11.97 4.50
CA SER A 40 1.34 -12.30 3.41
C SER A 40 2.02 -12.40 2.05
N PHE A 41 3.02 -11.57 1.79
CA PHE A 41 3.80 -11.63 0.55
C PHE A 41 4.56 -12.94 0.42
N PHE A 42 5.22 -13.39 1.49
CA PHE A 42 6.00 -14.64 1.47
C PHE A 42 5.13 -15.90 1.58
N SER A 43 4.04 -15.85 2.36
CA SER A 43 3.19 -17.03 2.60
C SER A 43 2.04 -17.17 1.60
N GLY A 44 1.66 -16.09 0.90
CA GLY A 44 0.44 -16.02 0.09
C GLY A 44 -0.85 -16.02 0.90
N LYS A 45 -0.79 -15.93 2.23
CA LYS A 45 -1.95 -15.97 3.13
C LYS A 45 -2.23 -14.59 3.72
N PHE A 46 -3.50 -14.21 3.81
CA PHE A 46 -3.92 -12.88 4.27
C PHE A 46 -4.56 -12.85 5.67
N GLU A 47 -4.54 -13.98 6.39
CA GLU A 47 -5.24 -14.16 7.67
C GLU A 47 -4.82 -13.17 8.77
N ASN A 48 -3.60 -12.64 8.69
CA ASN A 48 -3.05 -11.69 9.66
C ASN A 48 -3.18 -10.22 9.23
N VAL A 49 -3.80 -9.95 8.07
CA VAL A 49 -4.00 -8.57 7.60
C VAL A 49 -5.31 -8.04 8.19
N GLU A 50 -5.19 -7.14 9.15
CA GLU A 50 -6.35 -6.55 9.82
C GLU A 50 -6.99 -5.42 9.01
N ALA A 51 -8.26 -5.11 9.31
CA ALA A 51 -9.03 -4.06 8.65
C ALA A 51 -8.34 -2.68 8.67
N ALA A 52 -7.66 -2.33 9.77
CA ALA A 52 -6.91 -1.07 9.87
C ALA A 52 -5.73 -1.02 8.88
N CYS A 53 -4.98 -2.13 8.77
CA CYS A 53 -3.89 -2.26 7.80
C CYS A 53 -4.42 -2.18 6.36
N CYS A 54 -5.51 -2.90 6.08
CA CYS A 54 -6.19 -2.86 4.80
C CYS A 54 -6.69 -1.47 4.40
N LYS A 55 -7.22 -0.69 5.35
CA LYS A 55 -7.67 0.68 5.11
C LYS A 55 -6.53 1.56 4.64
N VAL A 56 -5.38 1.47 5.30
CA VAL A 56 -4.19 2.24 4.92
C VAL A 56 -3.60 1.74 3.60
N PHE A 57 -3.45 0.43 3.44
CA PHE A 57 -2.92 -0.16 2.20
C PHE A 57 -3.74 0.24 0.96
N SER A 58 -5.08 0.28 1.09
CA SER A 58 -5.97 0.66 0.00
C SER A 58 -5.86 2.12 -0.43
N THR A 59 -5.27 2.98 0.41
CA THR A 59 -5.04 4.40 0.15
C THR A 59 -3.67 4.70 -0.45
N LEU A 60 -2.79 3.70 -0.57
CA LEU A 60 -1.49 3.87 -1.19
C LEU A 60 -1.63 4.20 -2.68
N ASP A 61 -0.78 5.10 -3.16
CA ASP A 61 -0.69 5.44 -4.57
C ASP A 61 -0.28 4.20 -5.38
N ALA A 62 -0.96 3.94 -6.50
CA ALA A 62 -0.67 2.80 -7.36
C ALA A 62 0.77 2.84 -7.91
N ASN A 63 1.36 4.04 -8.04
CA ASN A 63 2.75 4.24 -8.44
C ASN A 63 3.74 3.65 -7.42
N CYS A 64 3.33 3.45 -6.16
CA CYS A 64 4.18 2.81 -5.16
C CYS A 64 4.35 1.30 -5.38
N TRP A 65 3.36 0.63 -5.97
CA TRP A 65 3.34 -0.83 -6.03
C TRP A 65 4.51 -1.46 -6.78
N PRO A 66 4.92 -0.98 -7.98
CA PRO A 66 6.06 -1.56 -8.70
C PRO A 66 7.38 -1.48 -7.91
N HIS A 67 7.53 -0.46 -7.06
CA HIS A 67 8.73 -0.27 -6.24
C HIS A 67 8.69 -1.03 -4.92
N MET A 68 7.50 -1.23 -4.34
CA MET A 68 7.32 -1.99 -3.11
C MET A 68 7.35 -3.51 -3.36
N PHE A 69 6.81 -3.96 -4.49
CA PHE A 69 6.63 -5.37 -4.82
C PHE A 69 7.23 -5.74 -6.20
N PRO A 70 8.54 -5.49 -6.43
CA PRO A 70 9.16 -5.67 -7.75
C PRO A 70 9.19 -7.15 -8.20
N LEU A 71 9.14 -8.09 -7.25
CA LEU A 71 9.23 -9.53 -7.54
C LEU A 71 7.86 -10.19 -7.76
N ASN A 72 6.76 -9.53 -7.38
CA ASN A 72 5.41 -10.08 -7.56
C ASN A 72 4.38 -8.97 -7.81
N PRO A 73 4.16 -8.60 -9.09
CA PRO A 73 3.24 -7.53 -9.46
C PRO A 73 1.76 -7.90 -9.22
N PHE A 74 1.43 -9.17 -8.98
CA PHE A 74 0.07 -9.62 -8.69
C PHE A 74 -0.29 -9.50 -7.21
N PHE A 75 0.70 -9.36 -6.32
CA PHE A 75 0.46 -9.26 -4.89
C PHE A 75 -0.39 -8.04 -4.48
N PRO A 76 -0.08 -6.80 -4.89
CA PRO A 76 -0.89 -5.64 -4.50
C PRO A 76 -2.37 -5.76 -4.91
N PRO A 77 -2.71 -6.16 -6.16
CA PRO A 77 -4.10 -6.42 -6.55
C PRO A 77 -4.78 -7.49 -5.70
N LEU A 78 -4.11 -8.61 -5.41
CA LEU A 78 -4.67 -9.71 -4.60
C LEU A 78 -4.93 -9.27 -3.15
N LEU A 79 -3.98 -8.55 -2.55
CA LEU A 79 -4.15 -8.00 -1.20
C LEU A 79 -5.29 -6.99 -1.16
N LYS A 80 -5.45 -6.16 -2.21
CA LYS A 80 -6.55 -5.20 -2.31
C LYS A 80 -7.91 -5.90 -2.41
N ASP A 81 -8.02 -6.98 -3.18
CA ASP A 81 -9.23 -7.80 -3.25
C ASP A 81 -9.58 -8.40 -1.88
N ASN A 82 -8.58 -8.98 -1.20
CA ASN A 82 -8.78 -9.52 0.14
C ASN A 82 -9.25 -8.43 1.13
N CYS A 83 -8.62 -7.25 1.09
CA CYS A 83 -8.99 -6.11 1.90
C CYS A 83 -10.42 -5.61 1.66
N SER A 84 -10.93 -5.70 0.43
CA SER A 84 -12.32 -5.32 0.12
C SER A 84 -13.36 -6.22 0.82
N ARG A 85 -12.98 -7.44 1.20
CA ARG A 85 -13.82 -8.38 1.95
C ARG A 85 -13.75 -8.13 3.46
N ILE A 86 -12.64 -7.58 3.95
CA ILE A 86 -12.36 -7.35 5.36
C ILE A 86 -12.83 -5.99 5.83
N ILE A 87 -12.71 -4.95 4.99
CA ILE A 87 -13.25 -3.63 5.28
C ILE A 87 -14.75 -3.72 5.02
N PRO A 88 -15.60 -3.82 6.06
CA PRO A 88 -17.03 -3.70 5.82
C PRO A 88 -17.25 -2.32 5.19
N ASN A 89 -17.95 -2.28 4.05
CA ASN A 89 -18.74 -1.10 3.72
C ASN A 89 -19.67 -0.89 4.92
N SER A 90 -19.33 -0.01 5.85
CA SER A 90 -20.15 0.25 7.05
C SER A 90 -21.54 0.78 6.66
N PRO A 91 -22.66 0.49 7.39
CA PRO A 91 -22.93 -0.63 8.29
C PRO A 91 -24.19 -1.44 7.85
N ALA A 92 -24.20 -2.74 8.10
CA ALA A 92 -25.46 -3.46 8.32
C ALA A 92 -25.89 -3.19 9.76
N HIS A 93 -26.74 -2.18 9.97
CA HIS A 93 -27.50 -2.04 11.21
C HIS A 93 -28.89 -2.62 10.94
N ASN A 94 -29.29 -3.56 11.79
CA ASN A 94 -30.61 -4.18 11.83
C ASN A 94 -31.73 -3.15 11.98
#